data_AF-A0AAU4AUD8-F1
#
_entry.id   AF-A0AAU4AUD8-F1
#
_cell.length_a   1.000
_cell.length_b   1.000
_cell.length_c   1.000
_cell.angle_alpha   90.00
_cell.angle_beta   90.00
_cell.angle_gamma   90.00
#
_symmetry.space_group_name_H-M   'P 1'
#
loop_
_entity.id
_entity.type
_entity.pdbx_description
1 polymer ?
#
loop_
_entity_poly.entity_id
_entity_poly.type
_entity_poly.pdbx_seq_one_letter_code
_entity_poly.pdbx_strand_id
1 'polypeptide(L)'
;MESGLYIGPDGAPDRYRLLRSIGRGGEAVLYLAELELGGATEPVVVKMLDAQQTLAPDLFARVSAKWREQAELLRFVHRPGVVGIREHFEGPSAHPGGRLPASGGRALYLVMNHVRGLDLRDWRAERTLEAAEERREAVRCLEQLAEVLDWLHSGAATPSGRRVVHGDLSPGNVMVDGHGQATLVDFGLSKLAADHRTAEVWFTPGFAAPEVFDGTRTPATDRYAFGAIAYFLLSGDAPAPVPETLRAALLALPALAGLDAGRAARVASIFAADPDARPASLTGWVRELRSYVVSATRPERPPAPLPPPPVHAPQPVFRTPVPVVGAPPARRPGRTARVVLAVLVAAALVGGGAVAGAALSGGDKGGSAAQDSPGGPSAHSPTTGPTRTGDGTAASPAGGKSLTDLTPTDESLFTLESGTAAVNGVRYKDVLRTSDCYGGYVEYNLGKSYAKLTTVIGLDDNSPNAGMTFTVLADGKRIFHDRAVVGPPFHPVFDVSGVLRLRIEWGPDSDSACGIGVLADPTLTS
;
A
#
# COMPACT_ATOMS: atom_id res chain seq x y z
N MET A 1 30.06 18.01 17.70
CA MET A 1 29.57 16.65 17.94
C MET A 1 28.07 16.76 18.04
N GLU A 2 27.35 16.29 17.02
CA GLU A 2 25.89 16.26 17.06
C GLU A 2 25.46 15.19 18.06
N SER A 3 24.60 15.54 19.01
CA SER A 3 24.08 14.62 20.02
C SER A 3 23.01 13.73 19.40
N GLY A 4 23.42 12.60 18.83
CA GLY A 4 22.50 11.56 18.38
C GLY A 4 21.56 11.14 19.52
N LEU A 5 20.32 10.81 19.15
CA LEU A 5 19.35 10.23 20.08
C LEU A 5 19.57 8.73 20.20
N TYR A 6 19.39 8.22 21.41
CA TYR A 6 19.56 6.82 21.76
C TYR A 6 18.29 6.25 22.38
N ILE A 7 18.13 4.94 22.24
CA ILE A 7 17.04 4.15 22.83
C ILE A 7 17.54 2.76 23.26
N GLY A 8 16.80 2.13 24.16
CA GLY A 8 17.12 0.79 24.63
C GLY A 8 16.22 0.34 25.78
N PRO A 9 16.31 -0.94 26.19
CA PRO A 9 15.65 -1.44 27.39
C PRO A 9 16.29 -0.81 28.65
N ASP A 10 15.58 -0.81 29.78
CA ASP A 10 16.01 -0.14 31.02
C ASP A 10 17.42 -0.54 31.52
N GLY A 11 17.86 -1.77 31.26
CA GLY A 11 19.21 -2.25 31.61
C GLY A 11 20.33 -1.86 30.64
N ALA A 12 20.00 -1.28 29.49
CA ALA A 12 20.94 -0.80 28.46
C ALA A 12 20.27 0.32 27.62
N PRO A 13 20.04 1.51 28.19
CA PRO A 13 19.21 2.55 27.57
C PRO A 13 19.86 3.22 26.35
N ASP A 14 21.19 3.19 26.24
CA ASP A 14 21.96 3.72 25.11
C ASP A 14 22.23 2.66 24.00
N ARG A 15 21.49 1.54 23.97
CA ARG A 15 21.85 0.36 23.16
C ARG A 15 21.71 0.53 21.63
N TYR A 16 20.81 1.40 21.17
CA TYR A 16 20.63 1.71 19.75
C TYR A 16 20.76 3.20 19.51
N ARG A 17 21.53 3.58 18.49
CA ARG A 17 21.70 4.97 18.05
C ARG A 17 20.73 5.27 16.93
N LEU A 18 19.76 6.16 17.13
CA LEU A 18 18.86 6.62 16.09
C LEU A 18 19.64 7.50 15.09
N LEU A 19 19.51 7.20 13.79
CA LEU A 19 20.16 7.98 12.73
C LEU A 19 19.22 9.01 12.11
N ARG A 20 18.03 8.56 11.70
CA ARG A 20 16.99 9.39 11.08
C ARG A 20 15.63 8.71 11.17
N SER A 21 14.55 9.48 11.16
CA SER A 21 13.24 8.90 10.84
C SER A 21 13.23 8.44 9.37
N ILE A 22 12.43 7.41 9.09
CA ILE A 22 12.18 6.89 7.75
C ILE A 22 10.70 6.92 7.37
N GLY A 23 9.82 7.36 8.27
CA GLY A 23 8.37 7.45 8.09
C GLY A 23 7.63 7.55 9.42
N ARG A 24 6.37 8.01 9.38
CA ARG A 24 5.44 8.01 10.53
C ARG A 24 4.12 7.38 10.08
N GLY A 25 3.58 6.43 10.86
CA GLY A 25 2.47 5.59 10.42
C GLY A 25 1.61 5.10 11.59
N GLY A 26 0.37 5.59 11.65
CA GLY A 26 -0.45 5.43 12.85
C GLY A 26 0.16 6.19 14.03
N GLU A 27 -0.02 5.60 15.21
CA GLU A 27 0.55 6.05 16.48
C GLU A 27 2.10 5.97 16.55
N ALA A 28 2.77 5.54 15.48
CA ALA A 28 4.17 5.14 15.49
C ALA A 28 5.08 6.00 14.61
N VAL A 29 6.33 6.17 15.06
CA VAL A 29 7.44 6.68 14.22
C VAL A 29 8.37 5.52 13.87
N LEU A 30 8.77 5.43 12.60
CA LEU A 30 9.82 4.52 12.13
C LEU A 30 11.16 5.27 12.06
N TYR A 31 12.21 4.62 12.56
CA TYR A 31 13.59 5.10 12.50
C TYR A 31 14.52 4.07 11.85
N LEU A 32 15.50 4.57 11.09
CA LEU A 32 16.74 3.85 10.83
C LEU A 32 17.67 4.09 12.03
N ALA A 33 18.21 3.02 12.59
CA ALA A 33 19.11 3.07 13.74
C ALA A 33 20.29 2.11 13.56
N GLU A 34 21.32 2.28 14.38
CA GLU A 34 22.46 1.38 14.47
C GLU A 34 22.45 0.64 15.81
N LEU A 35 22.82 -0.63 15.76
CA LEU A 35 23.18 -1.45 16.92
C LEU A 35 24.69 -1.73 16.88
N GLU A 36 25.41 -1.42 17.96
CA GLU A 36 26.82 -1.83 18.08
C GLU A 36 26.93 -3.29 18.53
N LEU A 37 27.70 -4.08 17.77
CA LEU A 37 27.95 -5.50 17.97
C LEU A 37 29.45 -5.77 17.74
N GLY A 38 30.18 -6.12 18.80
CA GLY A 38 31.57 -6.57 18.72
C GLY A 38 32.57 -5.55 18.13
N GLY A 39 32.24 -4.25 18.16
CA GLY A 39 33.04 -3.19 17.53
C GLY A 39 32.65 -2.85 16.09
N ALA A 40 31.54 -3.38 15.58
CA ALA A 40 30.92 -3.00 14.31
C ALA A 40 29.48 -2.51 14.51
N THR A 41 28.98 -1.68 13.60
CA THR A 41 27.61 -1.16 13.58
C THR A 41 26.74 -1.93 12.60
N GLU A 42 25.63 -2.51 13.05
CA GLU A 42 24.60 -3.09 12.17
C GLU A 42 23.39 -2.15 12.02
N PRO A 43 22.90 -1.89 10.79
CA PRO A 43 21.68 -1.12 10.58
C PRO A 43 20.43 -1.94 10.92
N VAL A 44 19.54 -1.36 11.72
CA VAL A 44 18.23 -1.91 12.10
C VAL A 44 17.14 -0.88 11.85
N VAL A 45 15.91 -1.34 11.67
CA VAL A 45 14.72 -0.47 11.68
C VAL A 45 14.05 -0.59 13.04
N VAL A 46 13.58 0.53 13.58
CA VAL A 46 12.88 0.59 14.85
C VAL A 46 11.52 1.26 14.65
N LYS A 47 10.46 0.58 15.08
CA LYS A 47 9.13 1.19 15.23
C LYS A 47 8.94 1.61 16.70
N MET A 48 8.64 2.88 16.93
CA MET A 48 8.53 3.51 18.25
C MET A 48 7.12 4.09 18.47
N LEU A 49 6.46 3.73 19.57
CA LEU A 49 5.30 4.45 20.11
C LEU A 49 5.72 5.12 21.42
N ASP A 50 5.75 6.44 21.46
CA ASP A 50 6.11 7.22 22.67
C ASP A 50 4.84 7.68 23.40
N ALA A 51 4.72 7.34 24.68
CA ALA A 51 3.59 7.74 25.51
C ALA A 51 3.44 9.27 25.55
N GLN A 52 4.55 10.01 25.65
CA GLN A 52 4.50 11.47 25.82
C GLN A 52 4.06 12.21 24.55
N GLN A 53 4.22 11.59 23.37
CA GLN A 53 3.91 12.21 22.08
C GLN A 53 2.58 11.75 21.48
N THR A 54 2.09 10.56 21.86
CA THR A 54 0.98 9.92 21.14
C THR A 54 -0.17 9.43 22.03
N LEU A 55 0.08 8.94 23.25
CA LEU A 55 -0.91 8.13 23.98
C LEU A 55 -1.08 8.54 25.45
N ALA A 56 -2.33 8.81 25.86
CA ALA A 56 -2.68 8.96 27.27
C ALA A 56 -2.20 7.73 28.09
N PRO A 57 -1.70 7.89 29.33
CA PRO A 57 -1.04 6.80 30.06
C PRO A 57 -1.87 5.51 30.20
N ASP A 58 -3.17 5.61 30.48
CA ASP A 58 -4.08 4.46 30.59
C ASP A 58 -4.28 3.74 29.25
N LEU A 59 -4.24 4.48 28.13
CA LEU A 59 -4.28 3.90 26.79
C LEU A 59 -2.94 3.22 26.48
N PHE A 60 -1.81 3.88 26.75
CA PHE A 60 -0.47 3.31 26.58
C PHE A 60 -0.30 1.95 27.31
N ALA A 61 -0.79 1.83 28.55
CA ALA A 61 -0.73 0.56 29.29
C ALA A 61 -1.53 -0.57 28.59
N ARG A 62 -2.70 -0.26 28.04
CA ARG A 62 -3.54 -1.21 27.28
C ARG A 62 -2.91 -1.56 25.93
N VAL A 63 -2.26 -0.60 25.28
CA VAL A 63 -1.50 -0.76 24.05
C VAL A 63 -0.27 -1.65 24.26
N SER A 64 0.53 -1.39 25.30
CA SER A 64 1.72 -2.19 25.69
C SER A 64 1.37 -3.66 25.85
N ALA A 65 0.25 -3.98 26.53
CA ALA A 65 -0.22 -5.35 26.69
C ALA A 65 -0.55 -6.06 25.36
N LYS A 66 -1.33 -5.42 24.47
CA LYS A 66 -1.67 -5.97 23.13
C LYS A 66 -0.42 -6.10 22.25
N TRP A 67 0.41 -5.06 22.22
CA TRP A 67 1.63 -4.98 21.40
C TRP A 67 2.59 -6.11 21.74
N ARG A 68 2.83 -6.36 23.04
CA ARG A 68 3.75 -7.41 23.50
C ARG A 68 3.30 -8.81 23.10
N GLU A 69 2.02 -9.15 23.22
CA GLU A 69 1.50 -10.48 22.80
C GLU A 69 1.79 -10.75 21.31
N GLN A 70 1.53 -9.74 20.48
CA GLN A 70 1.66 -9.84 19.03
C GLN A 70 3.12 -9.77 18.57
N ALA A 71 3.94 -8.94 19.22
CA ALA A 71 5.37 -8.87 18.98
C ALA A 71 6.09 -10.18 19.38
N GLU A 72 5.72 -10.81 20.51
CA GLU A 72 6.17 -12.16 20.88
C GLU A 72 5.77 -13.20 19.82
N LEU A 73 4.53 -13.18 19.34
CA LEU A 73 4.07 -14.08 18.28
C LEU A 73 4.88 -13.92 16.98
N LEU A 74 5.20 -12.68 16.60
CA LEU A 74 6.04 -12.38 15.43
C LEU A 74 7.52 -12.79 15.62
N ARG A 75 8.04 -12.95 16.85
CA ARG A 75 9.39 -13.49 17.10
C ARG A 75 9.60 -14.90 16.56
N PHE A 76 8.54 -15.66 16.30
CA PHE A 76 8.65 -17.01 15.75
C PHE A 76 8.69 -17.05 14.21
N VAL A 77 8.27 -15.95 13.55
CA VAL A 77 8.02 -15.90 12.11
C VAL A 77 9.33 -15.70 11.35
N HIS A 78 10.00 -16.81 11.02
CA HIS A 78 11.26 -16.83 10.28
C HIS A 78 11.11 -17.45 8.89
N ARG A 79 11.09 -16.61 7.84
CA ARG A 79 11.08 -17.05 6.43
C ARG A 79 11.64 -15.93 5.53
N PRO A 80 12.37 -16.25 4.44
CA PRO A 80 12.56 -15.30 3.33
C PRO A 80 11.21 -14.72 2.88
N GLY A 81 11.17 -13.42 2.60
CA GLY A 81 9.95 -12.68 2.28
C GLY A 81 9.16 -12.16 3.48
N VAL A 82 9.66 -12.32 4.72
CA VAL A 82 9.15 -11.63 5.92
C VAL A 82 10.29 -10.93 6.65
N VAL A 83 10.05 -9.71 7.15
CA VAL A 83 11.03 -9.01 7.98
C VAL A 83 11.27 -9.73 9.31
N GLY A 84 12.54 -10.02 9.61
CA GLY A 84 12.92 -10.64 10.87
C GLY A 84 12.84 -9.65 12.03
N ILE A 85 12.02 -9.96 13.04
CA ILE A 85 11.99 -9.23 14.31
C ILE A 85 13.17 -9.69 15.18
N ARG A 86 14.04 -8.75 15.58
CA ARG A 86 15.16 -9.03 16.49
C ARG A 86 14.68 -9.10 17.94
N GLU A 87 13.93 -8.08 18.35
CA GLU A 87 13.36 -7.96 19.69
C GLU A 87 12.30 -6.86 19.77
N HIS A 88 11.61 -6.81 20.89
CA HIS A 88 10.81 -5.66 21.30
C HIS A 88 11.05 -5.42 22.79
N PHE A 89 10.84 -4.19 23.25
CA PHE A 89 10.94 -3.81 24.66
C PHE A 89 10.12 -2.56 24.95
N GLU A 90 9.83 -2.34 26.24
CA GLU A 90 9.43 -1.05 26.76
C GLU A 90 10.66 -0.43 27.46
N GLY A 91 10.87 0.87 27.31
CA GLY A 91 12.04 1.56 27.86
C GLY A 91 11.83 3.07 27.92
N PRO A 92 12.85 3.87 28.29
CA PRO A 92 12.79 5.32 28.22
C PRO A 92 12.51 5.80 26.78
N SER A 93 11.81 6.92 26.64
CA SER A 93 11.69 7.64 25.37
C SER A 93 13.08 8.10 24.85
N ALA A 94 13.19 8.42 23.56
CA ALA A 94 14.46 8.73 22.90
C ALA A 94 15.19 9.92 23.56
N HIS A 95 16.49 9.75 23.84
CA HIS A 95 17.24 10.68 24.70
C HIS A 95 18.70 10.87 24.25
N PRO A 96 19.39 11.95 24.65
CA PRO A 96 20.81 12.14 24.36
C PRO A 96 21.67 11.09 25.07
N GLY A 97 22.67 10.54 24.38
CA GLY A 97 23.51 9.46 24.90
C GLY A 97 24.14 9.76 26.26
N GLY A 98 24.06 8.81 27.19
CA GLY A 98 24.55 8.96 28.56
C GLY A 98 23.74 9.92 29.45
N ARG A 99 22.55 10.37 28.99
CA ARG A 99 21.64 11.26 29.74
C ARG A 99 20.20 10.77 29.63
N LEU A 100 19.82 9.86 30.52
CA LEU A 100 18.43 9.42 30.70
C LEU A 100 17.47 10.61 30.91
N PRO A 101 16.22 10.55 30.44
CA PRO A 101 15.21 11.58 30.68
C PRO A 101 14.97 11.81 32.18
N ALA A 102 15.05 13.06 32.63
CA ALA A 102 14.77 13.43 34.01
C ALA A 102 13.28 13.27 34.40
N SER A 103 12.38 12.92 33.46
CA SER A 103 10.94 12.82 33.69
C SER A 103 10.25 11.81 32.77
N GLY A 104 10.40 10.53 33.11
CA GLY A 104 9.31 9.53 33.02
C GLY A 104 8.75 9.12 31.65
N GLY A 105 9.27 9.63 30.53
CA GLY A 105 8.84 9.20 29.20
C GLY A 105 9.09 7.71 28.99
N ARG A 106 8.03 6.95 28.65
CA ARG A 106 8.10 5.53 28.30
C ARG A 106 7.67 5.37 26.84
N ALA A 107 8.39 4.50 26.13
CA ALA A 107 8.09 4.17 24.75
C ALA A 107 8.14 2.65 24.53
N LEU A 108 7.31 2.17 23.60
CA LEU A 108 7.32 0.81 23.10
C LEU A 108 8.16 0.76 21.83
N TYR A 109 9.08 -0.18 21.78
CA TYR A 109 10.03 -0.35 20.68
C TYR A 109 9.91 -1.74 20.08
N LEU A 110 9.90 -1.81 18.75
CA LEU A 110 10.05 -3.03 17.97
C LEU A 110 11.26 -2.88 17.06
N VAL A 111 12.28 -3.70 17.28
CA VAL A 111 13.53 -3.70 16.50
C VAL A 111 13.48 -4.82 15.47
N MET A 112 13.60 -4.46 14.20
CA MET A 112 13.54 -5.38 13.07
C MET A 112 14.75 -5.22 12.15
N ASN A 113 15.03 -6.25 11.36
CA ASN A 113 16.09 -6.20 10.35
C ASN A 113 15.82 -5.09 9.33
N HIS A 114 16.83 -4.27 9.02
CA HIS A 114 16.75 -3.30 7.94
C HIS A 114 16.75 -4.04 6.58
N VAL A 115 15.60 -4.05 5.91
CA VAL A 115 15.44 -4.60 4.56
C VAL A 115 15.95 -3.57 3.55
N ARG A 116 16.87 -3.98 2.67
CA ARG A 116 17.38 -3.12 1.58
C ARG A 116 16.46 -3.22 0.37
N GLY A 117 16.21 -2.12 -0.30
CA GLY A 117 15.40 -2.07 -1.51
C GLY A 117 14.64 -0.77 -1.65
N LEU A 118 13.67 -0.77 -2.55
CA LEU A 118 12.60 0.22 -2.62
C LEU A 118 11.34 -0.37 -1.98
N ASP A 119 10.38 0.46 -1.57
CA ASP A 119 9.03 -0.05 -1.32
C ASP A 119 8.32 -0.39 -2.65
N LEU A 120 7.19 -1.09 -2.60
CA LEU A 120 6.52 -1.59 -3.82
C LEU A 120 5.84 -0.48 -4.63
N ARG A 121 5.54 0.69 -4.04
CA ARG A 121 5.11 1.89 -4.78
C ARG A 121 6.26 2.36 -5.66
N ASP A 122 7.42 2.50 -5.06
CA ASP A 122 8.62 3.05 -5.67
C ASP A 122 9.18 2.10 -6.74
N TRP A 123 9.28 0.83 -6.39
CA TRP A 123 9.64 -0.24 -7.31
C TRP A 123 8.71 -0.33 -8.53
N ARG A 124 7.40 -0.09 -8.35
CA ARG A 124 6.42 -0.04 -9.44
C ARG A 124 6.50 1.26 -10.23
N ALA A 125 6.81 2.38 -9.61
CA ALA A 125 6.96 3.69 -10.26
C ALA A 125 8.14 3.75 -11.25
N GLU A 126 9.17 2.91 -11.06
CA GLU A 126 10.30 2.77 -11.98
C GLU A 126 10.03 1.92 -13.24
N ARG A 127 8.81 1.38 -13.41
CA ARG A 127 8.46 0.39 -14.46
C ARG A 127 7.25 0.84 -15.28
N THR A 128 7.20 0.51 -16.57
CA THR A 128 6.01 0.79 -17.42
C THR A 128 5.13 -0.44 -17.61
N LEU A 129 5.67 -1.63 -17.37
CA LEU A 129 5.10 -2.94 -17.74
C LEU A 129 4.90 -3.15 -19.25
N GLU A 130 5.48 -2.31 -20.11
CA GLU A 130 5.52 -2.56 -21.56
C GLU A 130 6.45 -3.73 -21.90
N ALA A 131 7.58 -3.84 -21.19
CA ALA A 131 8.52 -4.93 -21.35
C ALA A 131 7.96 -6.25 -20.80
N ALA A 132 8.16 -7.33 -21.55
CA ALA A 132 7.73 -8.67 -21.13
C ALA A 132 8.48 -9.20 -19.90
N GLU A 133 9.67 -8.65 -19.57
CA GLU A 133 10.39 -9.00 -18.33
C GLU A 133 9.83 -8.26 -17.11
N GLU A 134 9.50 -6.97 -17.21
CA GLU A 134 8.86 -6.22 -16.12
C GLU A 134 7.52 -6.87 -15.70
N ARG A 135 6.72 -7.35 -16.68
CA ARG A 135 5.50 -8.13 -16.37
C ARG A 135 5.79 -9.45 -15.66
N ARG A 136 6.94 -10.09 -15.93
CA ARG A 136 7.38 -11.28 -15.17
C ARG A 136 7.86 -10.88 -13.79
N GLU A 137 8.56 -9.76 -13.62
CA GLU A 137 8.97 -9.24 -12.32
C GLU A 137 7.77 -8.94 -11.42
N ALA A 138 6.77 -8.21 -11.90
CA ALA A 138 5.56 -7.90 -11.14
C ALA A 138 4.81 -9.18 -10.72
N VAL A 139 4.72 -10.17 -11.61
CA VAL A 139 4.12 -11.47 -11.28
C VAL A 139 5.00 -12.28 -10.32
N ARG A 140 6.34 -12.26 -10.44
CA ARG A 140 7.25 -12.90 -9.47
C ARG A 140 7.16 -12.27 -8.07
N CYS A 141 6.89 -10.97 -7.99
CA CYS A 141 6.59 -10.31 -6.72
C CYS A 141 5.29 -10.85 -6.11
N LEU A 142 4.21 -10.91 -6.91
CA LEU A 142 2.93 -11.48 -6.48
C LEU A 142 3.04 -12.95 -6.07
N GLU A 143 3.85 -13.76 -6.75
CA GLU A 143 4.09 -15.18 -6.38
C GLU A 143 4.77 -15.30 -5.01
N GLN A 144 5.83 -14.53 -4.74
CA GLN A 144 6.51 -14.50 -3.44
C GLN A 144 5.58 -14.06 -2.31
N LEU A 145 4.86 -12.96 -2.52
CA LEU A 145 3.91 -12.42 -1.54
C LEU A 145 2.77 -13.41 -1.25
N ALA A 146 2.27 -14.11 -2.27
CA ALA A 146 1.22 -15.11 -2.13
C ALA A 146 1.68 -16.34 -1.33
N GLU A 147 2.90 -16.84 -1.57
CA GLU A 147 3.47 -17.96 -0.79
C GLU A 147 3.67 -17.59 0.67
N VAL A 148 4.12 -16.37 0.96
CA VAL A 148 4.31 -15.86 2.32
C VAL A 148 2.96 -15.72 3.04
N LEU A 149 1.97 -15.10 2.41
CA LEU A 149 0.64 -14.90 3.01
C LEU A 149 -0.08 -16.23 3.23
N ASP A 150 -0.10 -17.14 2.25
CA ASP A 150 -0.68 -18.49 2.43
C ASP A 150 -0.01 -19.25 3.60
N TRP A 151 1.31 -19.09 3.79
CA TRP A 151 2.04 -19.68 4.92
C TRP A 151 1.67 -19.03 6.26
N LEU A 152 1.63 -17.69 6.35
CA LEU A 152 1.19 -16.96 7.55
C LEU A 152 -0.25 -17.35 7.94
N HIS A 153 -1.15 -17.41 6.96
CA HIS A 153 -2.57 -17.75 7.14
C HIS A 153 -2.79 -19.22 7.50
N SER A 154 -1.87 -20.13 7.14
CA SER A 154 -1.98 -21.56 7.45
C SER A 154 -1.86 -21.88 8.95
N GLY A 155 -1.25 -20.98 9.74
CA GLY A 155 -0.86 -21.22 11.13
C GLY A 155 0.50 -21.89 11.31
N ALA A 156 1.11 -22.43 10.24
CA ALA A 156 2.45 -23.04 10.27
C ALA A 156 3.60 -22.04 10.53
N ALA A 157 3.30 -20.75 10.61
CA ALA A 157 4.26 -19.70 10.96
C ALA A 157 4.47 -19.53 12.49
N THR A 158 3.68 -20.19 13.35
CA THR A 158 3.85 -20.13 14.81
C THR A 158 3.83 -21.53 15.45
N PRO A 159 4.61 -21.80 16.52
CA PRO A 159 4.56 -23.09 17.23
C PRO A 159 3.17 -23.41 17.83
N SER A 160 2.34 -22.40 18.02
CA SER A 160 0.98 -22.52 18.56
C SER A 160 -0.08 -22.92 17.53
N GLY A 161 0.26 -22.96 16.23
CA GLY A 161 -0.71 -23.14 15.15
C GLY A 161 -1.65 -21.94 14.94
N ARG A 162 -1.49 -20.83 15.68
CA ARG A 162 -2.22 -19.58 15.43
C ARG A 162 -1.84 -19.03 14.06
N ARG A 163 -2.87 -18.71 13.27
CA ARG A 163 -2.74 -17.99 11.99
C ARG A 163 -2.23 -16.58 12.27
N VAL A 164 -1.27 -16.12 11.47
CA VAL A 164 -0.78 -14.73 11.49
C VAL A 164 -1.52 -13.96 10.40
N VAL A 165 -1.98 -12.75 10.71
CA VAL A 165 -2.67 -11.85 9.77
C VAL A 165 -1.86 -10.56 9.72
N HIS A 166 -1.58 -10.04 8.53
CA HIS A 166 -0.84 -8.79 8.37
C HIS A 166 -1.71 -7.60 8.79
N GLY A 167 -2.98 -7.61 8.39
CA GLY A 167 -4.03 -6.69 8.86
C GLY A 167 -3.88 -5.24 8.38
N ASP A 168 -2.87 -5.00 7.54
CA ASP A 168 -2.45 -3.69 7.02
C ASP A 168 -1.56 -3.82 5.77
N LEU A 169 -1.90 -4.78 4.90
CA LEU A 169 -1.10 -5.05 3.70
C LEU A 169 -1.29 -3.92 2.67
N SER A 170 -0.19 -3.28 2.28
CA SER A 170 -0.16 -2.17 1.31
C SER A 170 1.16 -2.19 0.54
N PRO A 171 1.30 -1.47 -0.60
CA PRO A 171 2.57 -1.38 -1.31
C PRO A 171 3.71 -0.75 -0.48
N GLY A 172 3.43 0.18 0.42
CA GLY A 172 4.44 0.72 1.35
C GLY A 172 4.94 -0.31 2.37
N ASN A 173 4.13 -1.34 2.65
CA ASN A 173 4.46 -2.44 3.56
C ASN A 173 5.08 -3.66 2.83
N VAL A 174 5.58 -3.47 1.61
CA VAL A 174 6.35 -4.46 0.85
C VAL A 174 7.65 -3.83 0.34
N MET A 175 8.79 -4.37 0.75
CA MET A 175 10.11 -3.98 0.24
C MET A 175 10.56 -4.94 -0.87
N VAL A 176 11.15 -4.42 -1.95
CA VAL A 176 11.74 -5.23 -3.03
C VAL A 176 13.21 -4.87 -3.24
N ASP A 177 14.09 -5.85 -3.11
CA ASP A 177 15.54 -5.67 -3.22
C ASP A 177 16.07 -5.69 -4.67
N GLY A 178 17.38 -5.42 -4.82
CA GLY A 178 18.08 -5.47 -6.12
C GLY A 178 18.21 -6.86 -6.74
N HIS A 179 17.70 -7.90 -6.09
CA HIS A 179 17.59 -9.28 -6.59
C HIS A 179 16.11 -9.68 -6.84
N GLY A 180 15.18 -8.72 -6.74
CA GLY A 180 13.74 -8.95 -6.92
C GLY A 180 13.09 -9.76 -5.80
N GLN A 181 13.71 -9.82 -4.62
CA GLN A 181 13.14 -10.47 -3.44
C GLN A 181 12.12 -9.56 -2.78
N ALA A 182 10.86 -9.98 -2.74
CA ALA A 182 9.76 -9.23 -2.13
C ALA A 182 9.60 -9.63 -0.66
N THR A 183 9.63 -8.65 0.26
CA THR A 183 9.60 -8.85 1.71
C THR A 183 8.50 -8.04 2.37
N LEU A 184 7.61 -8.71 3.10
CA LEU A 184 6.61 -8.06 3.95
C LEU A 184 7.29 -7.34 5.13
N VAL A 185 6.96 -6.06 5.32
CA VAL A 185 7.39 -5.23 6.45
C VAL A 185 6.18 -4.67 7.20
N ASP A 186 6.39 -4.30 8.46
CA ASP A 186 5.38 -3.66 9.34
C ASP A 186 3.99 -4.32 9.40
N PHE A 187 3.93 -5.50 10.02
CA PHE A 187 2.68 -6.06 10.54
C PHE A 187 1.97 -5.02 11.42
N GLY A 188 0.65 -4.84 11.25
CA GLY A 188 -0.11 -3.67 11.74
C GLY A 188 -0.33 -3.56 13.26
N LEU A 189 0.71 -3.73 14.08
CA LEU A 189 0.68 -3.73 15.55
C LEU A 189 0.11 -2.42 16.13
N SER A 190 0.45 -1.27 15.55
CA SER A 190 -0.12 0.04 15.92
C SER A 190 -1.60 0.17 15.59
N LYS A 191 -2.17 -0.74 14.80
CA LYS A 191 -3.61 -0.78 14.47
C LYS A 191 -4.38 -1.83 15.27
N LEU A 192 -3.67 -2.61 16.09
CA LEU A 192 -4.24 -3.45 17.16
C LEU A 192 -4.27 -2.68 18.50
N ALA A 193 -3.34 -1.74 18.66
CA ALA A 193 -3.24 -0.79 19.78
C ALA A 193 -4.55 -0.02 20.00
N ALA A 194 -4.91 0.84 19.02
CA ALA A 194 -6.14 1.63 19.01
C ALA A 194 -7.40 0.76 19.25
N ASP A 195 -8.30 1.23 20.12
CA ASP A 195 -9.65 0.67 20.20
C ASP A 195 -10.52 1.24 19.08
N HIS A 196 -11.30 0.37 18.44
CA HIS A 196 -11.98 0.58 17.16
C HIS A 196 -13.18 1.57 17.20
N ARG A 197 -12.99 2.81 17.69
CA ARG A 197 -14.07 3.81 17.81
C ARG A 197 -13.70 5.26 17.45
N THR A 198 -12.42 5.62 17.39
CA THR A 198 -11.98 6.93 16.86
C THR A 198 -11.66 6.78 15.37
N ALA A 199 -12.65 7.06 14.53
CA ALA A 199 -12.59 6.84 13.08
C ALA A 199 -11.86 7.97 12.33
N GLU A 200 -10.54 8.03 12.49
CA GLU A 200 -9.64 8.63 11.49
C GLU A 200 -9.04 7.49 10.65
N VAL A 201 -9.10 7.63 9.32
CA VAL A 201 -8.93 6.50 8.39
C VAL A 201 -7.46 6.27 8.07
N TRP A 202 -6.79 5.57 8.98
CA TRP A 202 -5.36 5.21 8.91
C TRP A 202 -4.94 4.25 7.78
N PHE A 203 -5.75 4.04 6.74
CA PHE A 203 -5.47 3.07 5.67
C PHE A 203 -5.23 3.74 4.33
N THR A 204 -4.26 3.24 3.57
CA THR A 204 -4.06 3.62 2.17
C THR A 204 -5.36 3.34 1.38
N PRO A 205 -6.00 4.35 0.75
CA PRO A 205 -7.29 4.18 0.09
C PRO A 205 -7.28 3.05 -0.95
N GLY A 206 -8.36 2.26 -0.97
CA GLY A 206 -8.55 1.14 -1.91
C GLY A 206 -7.75 -0.15 -1.62
N PHE A 207 -6.82 -0.15 -0.66
CA PHE A 207 -6.13 -1.38 -0.22
C PHE A 207 -6.82 -2.09 0.94
N ALA A 208 -7.49 -1.35 1.84
CA ALA A 208 -8.22 -1.94 2.96
C ALA A 208 -9.51 -2.63 2.51
N ALA A 209 -9.76 -3.83 3.03
CA ALA A 209 -11.01 -4.55 2.80
C ALA A 209 -12.19 -3.91 3.59
N PRO A 210 -13.44 -4.01 3.11
CA PRO A 210 -14.60 -3.40 3.79
C PRO A 210 -14.72 -3.78 5.27
N GLU A 211 -14.47 -5.03 5.64
CA GLU A 211 -14.61 -5.50 7.03
C GLU A 211 -13.57 -4.88 8.00
N VAL A 212 -12.53 -4.23 7.49
CA VAL A 212 -11.49 -3.56 8.30
C VAL A 212 -12.04 -2.28 8.96
N PHE A 213 -13.00 -1.61 8.32
CA PHE A 213 -13.66 -0.43 8.89
C PHE A 213 -14.54 -0.81 10.10
N ASP A 214 -15.08 -2.03 10.11
CA ASP A 214 -15.73 -2.65 11.28
C ASP A 214 -14.73 -3.18 12.33
N GLY A 215 -13.42 -2.97 12.11
CA GLY A 215 -12.34 -3.45 12.97
C GLY A 215 -11.94 -4.91 12.77
N THR A 216 -12.60 -5.64 11.87
CA THR A 216 -12.35 -7.06 11.63
C THR A 216 -11.09 -7.26 10.78
N ARG A 217 -10.19 -8.14 11.22
CA ARG A 217 -8.96 -8.50 10.49
C ARG A 217 -8.79 -10.01 10.46
N THR A 218 -8.75 -10.57 9.26
CA THR A 218 -8.71 -12.02 9.02
C THR A 218 -7.79 -12.35 7.83
N PRO A 219 -7.48 -13.63 7.57
CA PRO A 219 -6.87 -14.03 6.29
C PRO A 219 -7.63 -13.53 5.04
N ALA A 220 -8.97 -13.37 5.12
CA ALA A 220 -9.76 -12.83 4.02
C ALA A 220 -9.50 -11.34 3.74
N THR A 221 -9.14 -10.59 4.77
CA THR A 221 -8.72 -9.18 4.68
C THR A 221 -7.42 -9.04 3.90
N ASP A 222 -6.40 -9.79 4.28
CA ASP A 222 -5.10 -9.79 3.60
C ASP A 222 -5.24 -10.24 2.13
N ARG A 223 -6.15 -11.18 1.83
CA ARG A 223 -6.45 -11.61 0.44
C ARG A 223 -7.04 -10.49 -0.41
N TYR A 224 -7.95 -9.68 0.13
CA TYR A 224 -8.49 -8.51 -0.58
C TYR A 224 -7.38 -7.49 -0.87
N ALA A 225 -6.59 -7.15 0.15
CA ALA A 225 -5.47 -6.22 0.03
C ALA A 225 -4.40 -6.71 -0.96
N PHE A 226 -4.14 -8.02 -0.99
CA PHE A 226 -3.30 -8.65 -2.00
C PHE A 226 -3.89 -8.49 -3.42
N GLY A 227 -5.22 -8.62 -3.59
CA GLY A 227 -5.89 -8.32 -4.85
C GLY A 227 -5.71 -6.86 -5.28
N ALA A 228 -5.77 -5.92 -4.34
CA ALA A 228 -5.54 -4.50 -4.60
C ALA A 228 -4.07 -4.21 -4.99
N ILE A 229 -3.10 -4.88 -4.36
CA ILE A 229 -1.69 -4.88 -4.78
C ILE A 229 -1.52 -5.50 -6.17
N ALA A 230 -2.24 -6.57 -6.50
CA ALA A 230 -2.20 -7.19 -7.82
C ALA A 230 -2.80 -6.28 -8.91
N TYR A 231 -3.84 -5.52 -8.60
CA TYR A 231 -4.32 -4.44 -9.47
C TYR A 231 -3.23 -3.36 -9.64
N PHE A 232 -2.79 -2.74 -8.54
CA PHE A 232 -1.80 -1.67 -8.54
C PHE A 232 -0.51 -2.03 -9.29
N LEU A 233 0.00 -3.26 -9.11
CA LEU A 233 1.17 -3.71 -9.84
C LEU A 233 0.90 -3.83 -11.35
N LEU A 234 -0.27 -4.32 -11.77
CA LEU A 234 -0.56 -4.56 -13.18
C LEU A 234 -1.04 -3.33 -13.95
N SER A 235 -1.63 -2.33 -13.29
CA SER A 235 -1.99 -1.04 -13.89
C SER A 235 -0.89 0.01 -13.71
N GLY A 236 -0.38 0.17 -12.49
CA GLY A 236 0.33 1.37 -12.01
C GLY A 236 -0.60 2.38 -11.32
N ASP A 237 -1.91 2.20 -11.42
CA ASP A 237 -2.93 3.07 -10.84
C ASP A 237 -3.28 2.66 -9.41
N ALA A 238 -3.56 3.66 -8.56
CA ALA A 238 -4.09 3.41 -7.22
C ALA A 238 -5.46 2.68 -7.30
N PRO A 239 -5.73 1.70 -6.42
CA PRO A 239 -7.00 1.00 -6.39
C PRO A 239 -8.15 1.93 -6.00
N ALA A 240 -9.31 1.77 -6.65
CA ALA A 240 -10.52 2.51 -6.27
C ALA A 240 -11.00 2.08 -4.86
N PRO A 241 -11.47 3.01 -4.01
CA PRO A 241 -11.96 2.69 -2.66
C PRO A 241 -13.28 1.90 -2.62
N VAL A 242 -13.97 1.77 -3.77
CA VAL A 242 -15.20 1.00 -3.91
C VAL A 242 -14.88 -0.38 -4.49
N PRO A 243 -15.16 -1.50 -3.77
CA PRO A 243 -14.82 -2.86 -4.22
C PRO A 243 -15.34 -3.21 -5.62
N GLU A 244 -16.56 -2.80 -5.96
CA GLU A 244 -17.19 -3.06 -7.25
C GLU A 244 -16.46 -2.35 -8.40
N THR A 245 -15.99 -1.12 -8.15
CA THR A 245 -15.20 -0.33 -9.10
C THR A 245 -13.82 -0.94 -9.30
N LEU A 246 -13.14 -1.31 -8.21
CA LEU A 246 -11.84 -1.98 -8.25
C LEU A 246 -11.92 -3.34 -8.96
N ARG A 247 -12.98 -4.10 -8.71
CA ARG A 247 -13.29 -5.38 -9.37
C ARG A 247 -13.54 -5.21 -10.87
N ALA A 248 -14.24 -4.15 -11.28
CA ALA A 248 -14.43 -3.83 -12.69
C ALA A 248 -13.11 -3.39 -13.35
N ALA A 249 -12.32 -2.55 -12.69
CA ALA A 249 -11.03 -2.08 -13.17
C ALA A 249 -10.00 -3.22 -13.36
N LEU A 250 -9.95 -4.19 -12.43
CA LEU A 250 -9.12 -5.39 -12.58
C LEU A 250 -9.49 -6.21 -13.82
N LEU A 251 -10.79 -6.39 -14.10
CA LEU A 251 -11.24 -7.12 -15.31
C LEU A 251 -11.06 -6.31 -16.60
N ALA A 252 -10.93 -4.99 -16.52
CA ALA A 252 -10.69 -4.11 -17.65
C ALA A 252 -9.20 -4.03 -18.07
N LEU A 253 -8.26 -4.54 -17.26
CA LEU A 253 -6.84 -4.53 -17.60
C LEU A 253 -6.58 -5.27 -18.93
N PRO A 254 -5.70 -4.76 -19.83
CA PRO A 254 -5.49 -5.36 -21.15
C PRO A 254 -5.10 -6.84 -21.17
N ALA A 255 -4.45 -7.33 -20.11
CA ALA A 255 -4.08 -8.75 -19.97
C ALA A 255 -5.23 -9.67 -19.51
N LEU A 256 -6.36 -9.10 -19.07
CA LEU A 256 -7.52 -9.79 -18.50
C LEU A 256 -8.81 -9.50 -19.29
N ALA A 257 -8.80 -8.49 -20.16
CA ALA A 257 -9.85 -8.21 -21.12
C ALA A 257 -10.12 -9.42 -22.03
N GLY A 258 -11.39 -9.78 -22.21
CA GLY A 258 -11.80 -10.90 -23.06
C GLY A 258 -11.65 -12.30 -22.44
N LEU A 259 -11.33 -12.42 -21.15
CA LEU A 259 -11.49 -13.68 -20.41
C LEU A 259 -12.95 -14.17 -20.46
N ASP A 260 -13.16 -15.48 -20.53
CA ASP A 260 -14.50 -16.05 -20.38
C ASP A 260 -15.07 -15.80 -18.98
N ALA A 261 -16.41 -15.82 -18.87
CA ALA A 261 -17.10 -15.52 -17.62
C ALA A 261 -16.66 -16.40 -16.43
N GLY A 262 -16.22 -17.64 -16.67
CA GLY A 262 -15.72 -18.52 -15.61
C GLY A 262 -14.34 -18.12 -15.10
N ARG A 263 -13.41 -17.77 -16.01
CA ARG A 263 -12.09 -17.21 -15.64
C ARG A 263 -12.22 -15.84 -14.99
N ALA A 264 -12.99 -14.94 -15.60
CA ALA A 264 -13.25 -13.61 -15.07
C ALA A 264 -13.85 -13.66 -13.65
N ALA A 265 -14.80 -14.56 -13.40
CA ALA A 265 -15.38 -14.74 -12.06
C ALA A 265 -14.37 -15.21 -11.00
N ARG A 266 -13.40 -16.08 -11.35
CA ARG A 266 -12.34 -16.54 -10.43
C ARG A 266 -11.27 -15.48 -10.17
N VAL A 267 -10.88 -14.71 -11.18
CA VAL A 267 -9.98 -13.56 -10.98
C VAL A 267 -10.66 -12.55 -10.06
N ALA A 268 -11.91 -12.19 -10.36
CA ALA A 268 -12.66 -11.16 -9.66
C ALA A 268 -13.20 -11.56 -8.27
N SER A 269 -13.17 -12.83 -7.87
CA SER A 269 -13.65 -13.25 -6.53
C SER A 269 -12.72 -12.81 -5.40
N ILE A 270 -11.51 -12.35 -5.69
CA ILE A 270 -10.60 -11.78 -4.67
C ILE A 270 -11.19 -10.52 -4.02
N PHE A 271 -12.08 -9.81 -4.73
CA PHE A 271 -12.87 -8.68 -4.24
C PHE A 271 -14.33 -9.06 -3.95
N ALA A 272 -14.60 -10.30 -3.53
CA ALA A 272 -15.94 -10.66 -3.06
C ALA A 272 -16.30 -9.88 -1.78
N ALA A 273 -17.54 -9.37 -1.72
CA ALA A 273 -18.06 -8.67 -0.55
C ALA A 273 -18.11 -9.60 0.68
N ASP A 274 -18.59 -10.84 0.47
CA ASP A 274 -18.39 -11.95 1.42
C ASP A 274 -16.89 -12.30 1.52
N PRO A 275 -16.25 -12.17 2.70
CA PRO A 275 -14.85 -12.49 2.87
C PRO A 275 -14.50 -13.98 2.66
N ASP A 276 -15.42 -14.90 2.96
CA ASP A 276 -15.18 -16.35 2.81
C ASP A 276 -15.35 -16.83 1.36
N ALA A 277 -15.98 -16.03 0.50
CA ALA A 277 -16.03 -16.26 -0.95
C ALA A 277 -14.73 -15.86 -1.69
N ARG A 278 -13.75 -15.25 -0.99
CA ARG A 278 -12.43 -14.87 -1.55
C ARG A 278 -11.51 -16.11 -1.69
N PRO A 279 -10.57 -16.15 -2.66
CA PRO A 279 -9.75 -17.33 -2.95
C PRO A 279 -8.97 -17.84 -1.73
N ALA A 280 -9.21 -19.10 -1.34
CA ALA A 280 -8.63 -19.68 -0.11
C ALA A 280 -7.09 -19.81 -0.13
N SER A 281 -6.48 -19.90 -1.31
CA SER A 281 -5.03 -19.82 -1.53
C SER A 281 -4.72 -18.75 -2.58
N LEU A 282 -3.88 -17.79 -2.20
CA LEU A 282 -3.33 -16.78 -3.10
C LEU A 282 -2.37 -17.42 -4.10
N THR A 283 -1.57 -18.41 -3.70
CA THR A 283 -0.63 -19.12 -4.58
C THR A 283 -1.36 -19.79 -5.75
N GLY A 284 -2.56 -20.33 -5.52
CA GLY A 284 -3.43 -20.86 -6.56
C GLY A 284 -3.96 -19.77 -7.51
N TRP A 285 -4.41 -18.65 -6.95
CA TRP A 285 -4.97 -17.52 -7.70
C TRP A 285 -3.92 -16.81 -8.57
N VAL A 286 -2.73 -16.54 -8.05
CA VAL A 286 -1.62 -15.93 -8.82
C VAL A 286 -1.18 -16.85 -9.96
N ARG A 287 -1.18 -18.17 -9.76
CA ARG A 287 -0.84 -19.12 -10.84
C ARG A 287 -1.83 -19.05 -12.00
N GLU A 288 -3.11 -18.82 -11.72
CA GLU A 288 -4.11 -18.57 -12.76
C GLU A 288 -3.89 -17.20 -13.42
N LEU A 289 -3.70 -16.12 -12.65
CA LEU A 289 -3.41 -14.76 -13.13
C LEU A 289 -2.17 -14.70 -14.05
N ARG A 290 -1.07 -15.34 -13.64
CA ARG A 290 0.20 -15.47 -14.39
C ARG A 290 -0.02 -16.05 -15.78
N SER A 291 -0.94 -17.01 -15.91
CA SER A 291 -1.24 -17.66 -17.19
C SER A 291 -1.84 -16.71 -18.22
N TYR A 292 -2.37 -15.56 -17.81
CA TYR A 292 -2.87 -14.50 -18.68
C TYR A 292 -1.81 -13.41 -18.89
N VAL A 293 -1.29 -12.84 -17.80
CA VAL A 293 -0.35 -11.70 -17.82
C VAL A 293 0.97 -12.00 -18.56
N VAL A 294 1.54 -13.20 -18.34
CA VAL A 294 2.86 -13.55 -18.90
C VAL A 294 2.74 -14.25 -20.26
N SER A 295 1.66 -14.99 -20.52
CA SER A 295 1.41 -15.66 -21.81
C SER A 295 0.95 -14.71 -22.91
N ALA A 296 0.63 -13.45 -22.58
CA ALA A 296 0.20 -12.41 -23.51
C ALA A 296 1.26 -11.98 -24.56
N THR A 297 2.35 -12.73 -24.75
CA THR A 297 3.16 -12.70 -25.97
C THR A 297 2.42 -13.33 -27.16
N ARG A 298 1.26 -12.77 -27.50
CA ARG A 298 0.76 -12.79 -28.88
C ARG A 298 1.17 -11.46 -29.52
N PRO A 299 2.36 -11.35 -30.14
CA PRO A 299 2.54 -10.30 -31.13
C PRO A 299 1.41 -10.46 -32.14
N GLU A 300 0.69 -9.38 -32.43
CA GLU A 300 -0.31 -9.39 -33.49
C GLU A 300 0.43 -9.47 -34.83
N ARG A 301 0.85 -10.68 -35.19
CA ARG A 301 1.39 -10.98 -36.50
C ARG A 301 0.28 -10.64 -37.49
N PRO A 302 0.45 -9.61 -38.35
CA PRO A 302 -0.57 -9.29 -39.34
C PRO A 302 -0.89 -10.56 -40.14
N PRO A 303 -2.16 -10.81 -40.49
CA PRO A 303 -2.57 -12.05 -41.12
C PRO A 303 -1.68 -12.31 -42.32
N ALA A 304 -1.00 -13.47 -42.31
CA ALA A 304 -0.03 -13.79 -43.34
C ALA A 304 -0.68 -13.60 -44.71
N PRO A 305 -0.06 -12.86 -45.65
CA PRO A 305 -0.66 -12.61 -46.95
C PRO A 305 -1.14 -13.93 -47.56
N LEU A 306 -2.41 -13.96 -47.97
CA LEU A 306 -3.01 -15.14 -48.56
C LEU A 306 -2.08 -15.64 -49.68
N PRO A 307 -1.72 -16.94 -49.70
CA PRO A 307 -0.85 -17.45 -50.75
C PRO A 307 -1.49 -17.12 -52.10
N PRO A 308 -0.73 -16.59 -53.07
CA PRO A 308 -1.29 -16.21 -54.36
C PRO A 308 -1.99 -17.42 -54.99
N PRO A 309 -3.14 -17.22 -55.69
CA PRO A 309 -3.88 -18.33 -56.27
C PRO A 309 -2.95 -19.15 -57.19
N PRO A 310 -3.03 -20.49 -57.16
CA PRO A 310 -2.05 -21.33 -57.81
C PRO A 310 -2.03 -21.09 -59.32
N VAL A 311 -0.98 -20.40 -59.77
CA VAL A 311 -0.72 -20.14 -61.19
C VAL A 311 -0.70 -21.48 -61.91
N HIS A 312 -1.63 -21.67 -62.85
CA HIS A 312 -1.68 -22.86 -63.68
C HIS A 312 -0.41 -22.92 -64.54
N ALA A 313 0.54 -23.75 -64.14
CA ALA A 313 1.63 -24.16 -65.01
C ALA A 313 1.03 -24.83 -66.26
N PRO A 314 1.50 -24.51 -67.47
CA PRO A 314 1.01 -25.14 -68.70
C PRO A 314 1.30 -26.65 -68.63
N GLN A 315 0.27 -27.48 -68.81
CA GLN A 315 0.44 -28.93 -68.67
C GLN A 315 1.33 -29.51 -69.78
N PRO A 316 2.31 -30.37 -69.44
CA PRO A 316 3.16 -31.01 -70.43
C PRO A 316 2.40 -32.10 -71.19
N VAL A 317 2.22 -31.92 -72.49
CA VAL A 317 1.54 -32.90 -73.36
C VAL A 317 2.46 -34.10 -73.62
N PHE A 318 2.24 -35.21 -72.93
CA PHE A 318 2.93 -36.48 -73.16
C PHE A 318 2.03 -37.56 -73.79
N ARG A 319 2.64 -38.39 -74.63
CA ARG A 319 1.98 -39.40 -75.47
C ARG A 319 1.92 -40.77 -74.79
N THR A 320 0.84 -41.53 -75.05
CA THR A 320 0.73 -42.99 -74.90
C THR A 320 1.50 -43.74 -76.02
N PRO A 321 1.68 -45.08 -76.04
CA PRO A 321 1.14 -46.20 -75.21
C PRO A 321 2.22 -46.74 -74.21
N VAL A 322 2.32 -47.97 -73.68
CA VAL A 322 1.84 -49.35 -73.96
C VAL A 322 1.65 -50.13 -72.63
N PRO A 323 0.66 -51.04 -72.48
CA PRO A 323 0.42 -51.77 -71.22
C PRO A 323 1.20 -53.10 -71.06
N VAL A 324 1.38 -53.52 -69.80
CA VAL A 324 1.86 -54.86 -69.37
C VAL A 324 1.00 -55.37 -68.20
N VAL A 325 0.92 -56.69 -68.00
CA VAL A 325 -0.11 -57.39 -67.20
C VAL A 325 0.44 -58.04 -65.92
N GLY A 326 -0.31 -58.04 -64.81
CA GLY A 326 -0.04 -58.89 -63.64
C GLY A 326 -0.81 -58.54 -62.34
N ALA A 327 -1.39 -59.55 -61.69
CA ALA A 327 -2.02 -59.54 -60.35
C ALA A 327 -1.35 -60.66 -59.48
N PRO A 328 -1.67 -60.96 -58.19
CA PRO A 328 -2.88 -60.66 -57.37
C PRO A 328 -2.61 -60.19 -55.89
N PRO A 329 -3.62 -60.03 -55.00
CA PRO A 329 -3.48 -59.35 -53.70
C PRO A 329 -3.65 -60.22 -52.43
N ALA A 330 -3.16 -59.71 -51.29
CA ALA A 330 -3.45 -60.18 -49.92
C ALA A 330 -3.09 -59.10 -48.86
N ARG A 331 -3.60 -59.06 -47.61
CA ARG A 331 -4.84 -59.56 -46.95
C ARG A 331 -5.02 -58.76 -45.63
N ARG A 332 -6.24 -58.64 -45.09
CA ARG A 332 -6.51 -58.06 -43.74
C ARG A 332 -6.80 -59.15 -42.69
N PRO A 333 -6.32 -59.01 -41.45
CA PRO A 333 -7.01 -59.40 -40.22
C PRO A 333 -7.55 -58.16 -39.47
N GLY A 334 -8.41 -58.23 -38.45
CA GLY A 334 -9.15 -59.36 -37.89
C GLY A 334 -9.74 -58.98 -36.51
N ARG A 335 -11.07 -59.04 -36.32
CA ARG A 335 -11.74 -58.70 -35.04
C ARG A 335 -12.03 -59.95 -34.22
N THR A 336 -11.44 -60.10 -33.02
CA THR A 336 -11.92 -61.04 -31.98
C THR A 336 -11.43 -60.64 -30.58
N ALA A 337 -12.32 -60.05 -29.77
CA ALA A 337 -12.35 -60.14 -28.30
C ALA A 337 -13.62 -59.43 -27.78
N ARG A 338 -14.50 -60.16 -27.08
CA ARG A 338 -15.70 -59.65 -26.38
C ARG A 338 -15.98 -60.55 -25.18
N VAL A 339 -16.69 -60.01 -24.18
CA VAL A 339 -17.30 -60.70 -23.03
C VAL A 339 -16.34 -61.34 -22.02
N VAL A 340 -16.14 -60.66 -20.89
CA VAL A 340 -16.35 -61.22 -19.54
C VAL A 340 -16.98 -60.11 -18.67
N LEU A 341 -17.73 -60.50 -17.63
CA LEU A 341 -18.13 -59.66 -16.49
C LEU A 341 -19.15 -58.51 -16.71
N ALA A 342 -20.32 -58.89 -17.23
CA ALA A 342 -21.58 -58.44 -16.65
C ALA A 342 -22.33 -59.68 -16.13
N VAL A 343 -23.40 -59.51 -15.32
CA VAL A 343 -24.25 -60.57 -14.72
C VAL A 343 -23.66 -61.28 -13.49
N LEU A 344 -23.58 -60.52 -12.39
CA LEU A 344 -24.18 -60.90 -11.09
C LEU A 344 -24.93 -59.64 -10.64
N VAL A 345 -26.23 -59.44 -10.90
CA VAL A 345 -27.38 -60.23 -10.39
C VAL A 345 -27.19 -60.47 -8.89
N ALA A 346 -27.45 -59.46 -8.06
CA ALA A 346 -28.77 -59.00 -7.61
C ALA A 346 -29.41 -59.94 -6.59
N ALA A 347 -29.33 -59.54 -5.32
CA ALA A 347 -30.10 -60.06 -4.20
C ALA A 347 -30.48 -58.87 -3.30
N ALA A 348 -31.75 -58.78 -2.88
CA ALA A 348 -32.35 -57.88 -1.86
C ALA A 348 -31.71 -56.48 -1.66
N LEU A 349 -32.30 -55.33 -2.01
CA LEU A 349 -33.71 -54.92 -1.93
C LEU A 349 -34.42 -55.27 -0.60
N VAL A 350 -34.50 -54.26 0.29
CA VAL A 350 -35.54 -53.90 1.29
C VAL A 350 -34.86 -53.10 2.42
N GLY A 351 -35.46 -52.00 2.93
CA GLY A 351 -34.81 -51.25 4.04
C GLY A 351 -35.50 -50.01 4.65
N GLY A 352 -36.29 -49.22 3.90
CA GLY A 352 -37.21 -48.19 4.44
C GLY A 352 -36.62 -46.99 5.24
N GLY A 353 -37.54 -46.11 5.70
CA GLY A 353 -37.28 -45.08 6.73
C GLY A 353 -37.25 -43.62 6.25
N ALA A 354 -38.29 -42.83 6.55
CA ALA A 354 -38.30 -41.38 6.37
C ALA A 354 -39.06 -40.67 7.51
N VAL A 355 -38.43 -39.65 8.12
CA VAL A 355 -38.99 -38.67 9.07
C VAL A 355 -38.18 -37.38 8.81
N ALA A 356 -38.70 -36.35 8.12
CA ALA A 356 -39.75 -35.39 8.50
C ALA A 356 -39.26 -34.31 9.50
N GLY A 357 -39.47 -33.04 9.14
CA GLY A 357 -38.93 -31.88 9.86
C GLY A 357 -39.32 -30.54 9.22
N ALA A 358 -40.61 -30.32 8.96
CA ALA A 358 -41.14 -29.06 8.46
C ALA A 358 -41.70 -28.21 9.60
N ALA A 359 -41.28 -26.95 9.70
CA ALA A 359 -41.75 -26.01 10.72
C ALA A 359 -42.82 -25.06 10.14
N LEU A 360 -43.93 -24.91 10.88
CA LEU A 360 -45.00 -23.93 10.61
C LEU A 360 -45.44 -23.29 11.93
N SER A 361 -45.30 -21.98 12.05
CA SER A 361 -46.11 -21.03 12.87
C SER A 361 -45.37 -19.67 12.92
N GLY A 362 -46.00 -18.49 12.96
CA GLY A 362 -47.43 -18.21 12.84
C GLY A 362 -47.96 -17.19 13.86
N GLY A 363 -47.76 -15.89 13.61
CA GLY A 363 -48.37 -14.78 14.39
C GLY A 363 -47.76 -14.52 15.78
N ASP A 364 -48.10 -13.43 16.48
CA ASP A 364 -48.92 -12.26 16.09
C ASP A 364 -48.58 -11.02 16.99
N LYS A 365 -49.02 -9.83 16.56
CA LYS A 365 -49.08 -8.48 17.20
C LYS A 365 -48.45 -8.20 18.58
N GLY A 366 -47.90 -6.98 18.71
CA GLY A 366 -48.22 -6.10 19.85
C GLY A 366 -47.20 -5.01 20.22
N GLY A 367 -47.65 -3.75 20.35
CA GLY A 367 -46.90 -2.64 20.99
C GLY A 367 -46.96 -1.30 20.23
N SER A 368 -47.37 -0.22 20.90
CA SER A 368 -47.51 1.13 20.30
C SER A 368 -47.24 2.25 21.30
N ALA A 369 -46.32 3.16 20.96
CA ALA A 369 -46.24 4.60 21.33
C ALA A 369 -44.99 5.18 20.61
N ALA A 370 -44.93 6.33 19.93
CA ALA A 370 -45.67 7.61 19.91
C ALA A 370 -45.01 8.73 20.76
N GLN A 371 -44.89 9.92 20.14
CA GLN A 371 -44.48 11.23 20.69
C GLN A 371 -42.99 11.39 21.07
N ASP A 372 -42.37 12.57 20.97
CA ASP A 372 -42.90 13.90 20.58
C ASP A 372 -41.87 14.81 19.85
N SER A 373 -42.32 15.98 19.37
CA SER A 373 -41.48 17.10 18.91
C SER A 373 -42.22 18.43 19.14
N PRO A 374 -41.57 19.44 19.74
CA PRO A 374 -41.10 20.63 18.99
C PRO A 374 -39.75 21.16 19.54
N GLY A 375 -39.11 22.25 19.10
CA GLY A 375 -39.35 23.29 18.10
C GLY A 375 -38.24 24.37 18.19
N GLY A 376 -38.14 25.33 17.26
CA GLY A 376 -37.11 26.39 17.26
C GLY A 376 -37.48 27.64 18.11
N PRO A 377 -36.97 28.87 17.82
CA PRO A 377 -36.11 29.25 16.67
C PRO A 377 -35.07 30.41 16.90
N SER A 378 -34.41 30.84 15.81
CA SER A 378 -33.97 32.23 15.49
C SER A 378 -32.80 32.96 16.20
N ALA A 379 -31.71 33.13 15.43
CA ALA A 379 -31.03 34.38 15.02
C ALA A 379 -30.52 35.46 16.03
N HIS A 380 -29.32 36.01 15.76
CA HIS A 380 -29.08 37.47 15.60
C HIS A 380 -27.66 37.80 15.03
N SER A 381 -27.52 38.96 14.37
CA SER A 381 -26.25 39.60 13.97
C SER A 381 -26.47 41.12 13.79
N PRO A 382 -25.53 41.99 14.21
CA PRO A 382 -24.90 43.00 13.31
C PRO A 382 -23.37 43.16 13.53
N THR A 383 -22.50 43.41 12.52
CA THR A 383 -22.13 44.73 11.88
C THR A 383 -21.26 45.62 12.81
N THR A 384 -20.09 46.21 12.48
CA THR A 384 -19.54 46.82 11.22
C THR A 384 -17.98 46.85 11.19
N GLY A 385 -17.35 47.18 10.04
CA GLY A 385 -15.89 47.44 9.89
C GLY A 385 -15.45 48.90 10.20
N PRO A 386 -14.22 49.36 9.82
CA PRO A 386 -13.85 49.50 8.40
C PRO A 386 -12.36 49.30 7.95
N THR A 387 -12.20 48.65 6.80
CA THR A 387 -11.42 49.04 5.59
C THR A 387 -10.11 49.87 5.69
N ARG A 388 -8.97 49.34 5.19
CA ARG A 388 -8.38 49.73 3.87
C ARG A 388 -7.19 48.89 3.32
N THR A 389 -7.35 48.43 2.07
CA THR A 389 -6.37 48.24 0.96
C THR A 389 -5.02 47.53 1.18
N GLY A 390 -4.81 46.45 0.41
CA GLY A 390 -3.50 45.80 0.20
C GLY A 390 -3.48 44.67 -0.84
N ASP A 391 -4.30 44.74 -1.91
CA ASP A 391 -4.37 43.66 -2.91
C ASP A 391 -3.07 43.55 -3.72
N GLY A 392 -2.37 42.43 -3.53
CA GLY A 392 -1.14 42.06 -4.24
C GLY A 392 -1.17 40.60 -4.67
N THR A 393 -2.16 40.22 -5.49
CA THR A 393 -2.24 38.84 -6.02
C THR A 393 -1.08 38.58 -6.96
N ALA A 394 -0.11 37.76 -6.55
CA ALA A 394 0.88 37.21 -7.46
C ALA A 394 0.16 36.39 -8.55
N ALA A 395 0.55 36.59 -9.81
CA ALA A 395 0.04 35.79 -10.93
C ALA A 395 1.03 34.65 -11.19
N SER A 396 0.57 33.40 -11.02
CA SER A 396 1.42 32.22 -11.27
C SER A 396 1.90 32.18 -12.74
N PRO A 397 3.16 31.76 -13.01
CA PRO A 397 3.72 31.80 -14.36
C PRO A 397 3.00 30.87 -15.34
N ALA A 398 2.55 31.42 -16.48
CA ALA A 398 1.88 30.64 -17.52
C ALA A 398 2.82 29.58 -18.12
N GLY A 399 2.51 28.30 -17.89
CA GLY A 399 3.22 27.15 -18.49
C GLY A 399 3.71 26.10 -17.48
N GLY A 400 3.62 26.34 -16.17
CA GLY A 400 3.95 25.34 -15.16
C GLY A 400 2.76 24.46 -14.73
N LYS A 401 3.06 23.41 -13.96
CA LYS A 401 2.08 22.56 -13.24
C LYS A 401 2.34 22.68 -11.73
N SER A 402 1.32 22.75 -10.88
CA SER A 402 1.55 22.83 -9.43
C SER A 402 1.87 21.46 -8.81
N LEU A 403 2.56 21.46 -7.67
CA LEU A 403 2.64 20.29 -6.78
C LEU A 403 1.27 19.93 -6.18
N THR A 404 0.33 20.88 -6.06
CA THR A 404 -1.05 20.59 -5.63
C THR A 404 -1.85 19.83 -6.70
N ASP A 405 -1.48 19.95 -7.98
CA ASP A 405 -2.05 19.19 -9.11
C ASP A 405 -1.43 17.78 -9.27
N LEU A 406 -0.53 17.38 -8.37
CA LEU A 406 0.09 16.05 -8.35
C LEU A 406 -0.40 15.27 -7.14
N THR A 407 -0.72 14.00 -7.34
CA THR A 407 -0.88 13.05 -6.25
C THR A 407 0.51 12.73 -5.68
N PRO A 408 0.76 12.91 -4.36
CA PRO A 408 1.99 12.45 -3.74
C PRO A 408 2.16 10.93 -3.82
N THR A 409 3.40 10.46 -3.78
CA THR A 409 3.75 9.04 -3.65
C THR A 409 3.86 8.59 -2.21
N ASP A 410 4.24 9.50 -1.30
CA ASP A 410 4.25 9.26 0.14
C ASP A 410 3.86 10.54 0.90
N GLU A 411 3.04 10.39 1.93
CA GLU A 411 2.60 11.45 2.83
C GLU A 411 2.66 10.93 4.26
N SER A 412 3.28 11.71 5.14
CA SER A 412 3.49 11.36 6.54
C SER A 412 3.18 12.57 7.42
N LEU A 413 1.92 12.99 7.40
CA LEU A 413 1.31 13.92 8.34
C LEU A 413 -0.20 13.62 8.43
N PHE A 414 -0.84 14.02 9.54
CA PHE A 414 -2.27 13.77 9.76
C PHE A 414 -3.18 14.61 8.85
N THR A 415 -2.69 15.73 8.35
CA THR A 415 -3.42 16.59 7.40
C THR A 415 -2.42 17.53 6.69
N LEU A 416 -2.00 17.15 5.48
CA LEU A 416 -1.47 18.11 4.53
C LEU A 416 -2.66 18.80 3.86
N GLU A 417 -2.80 20.11 4.00
CA GLU A 417 -3.93 20.84 3.45
C GLU A 417 -3.56 21.58 2.17
N SER A 418 -4.38 21.40 1.13
CA SER A 418 -4.37 22.23 -0.07
C SER A 418 -5.43 23.34 0.02
N GLY A 419 -5.08 24.58 -0.32
CA GLY A 419 -6.04 25.70 -0.30
C GLY A 419 -5.41 27.07 -0.29
N THR A 420 -5.87 27.96 0.60
CA THR A 420 -5.41 29.36 0.68
C THR A 420 -4.79 29.69 2.03
N ALA A 421 -3.60 30.27 2.02
CA ALA A 421 -2.85 30.73 3.21
C ALA A 421 -2.37 32.18 3.02
N ALA A 422 -1.97 32.85 4.10
CA ALA A 422 -1.51 34.24 4.11
C ALA A 422 -0.07 34.37 4.65
N VAL A 423 0.93 34.26 3.76
CA VAL A 423 2.34 34.38 4.14
C VAL A 423 2.78 35.84 4.15
N ASN A 424 3.24 36.33 5.30
CA ASN A 424 3.65 37.73 5.50
C ASN A 424 2.56 38.74 5.05
N GLY A 425 1.28 38.40 5.30
CA GLY A 425 0.11 39.19 4.91
C GLY A 425 -0.31 39.05 3.43
N VAL A 426 0.50 38.43 2.55
CA VAL A 426 0.15 38.17 1.15
C VAL A 426 -0.64 36.87 1.08
N ARG A 427 -1.86 36.91 0.52
CA ARG A 427 -2.72 35.73 0.37
C ARG A 427 -2.44 34.99 -0.94
N TYR A 428 -2.07 33.71 -0.81
CA TYR A 428 -1.88 32.78 -1.91
C TYR A 428 -3.12 31.90 -2.09
N LYS A 429 -3.32 31.38 -3.30
CA LYS A 429 -4.49 30.55 -3.67
C LYS A 429 -4.15 29.09 -3.96
N ASP A 430 -2.87 28.82 -4.21
CA ASP A 430 -2.32 27.52 -4.49
C ASP A 430 -1.24 27.25 -3.44
N VAL A 431 -1.52 26.34 -2.50
CA VAL A 431 -0.74 26.17 -1.28
C VAL A 431 -0.75 24.72 -0.86
N LEU A 432 0.40 24.23 -0.39
CA LEU A 432 0.51 23.10 0.53
C LEU A 432 0.86 23.66 1.92
N ARG A 433 0.08 23.31 2.95
CA ARG A 433 0.39 23.68 4.34
C ARG A 433 0.22 22.51 5.31
N THR A 434 0.87 22.60 6.45
CA THR A 434 0.58 21.73 7.60
C THR A 434 -0.72 22.17 8.28
N SER A 435 -1.48 21.24 8.85
CA SER A 435 -2.62 21.57 9.74
C SER A 435 -2.20 21.94 11.16
N ASP A 436 -1.02 21.46 11.58
CA ASP A 436 -0.41 21.73 12.87
C ASP A 436 1.06 22.18 12.74
N CYS A 437 1.75 22.31 13.87
CA CYS A 437 3.16 22.70 13.95
C CYS A 437 4.13 21.54 14.26
N TYR A 438 3.66 20.30 14.32
CA TYR A 438 4.48 19.13 14.65
C TYR A 438 5.24 18.57 13.44
N GLY A 439 4.90 19.02 12.23
CA GLY A 439 5.64 18.73 11.02
C GLY A 439 5.51 17.28 10.52
N GLY A 440 6.15 17.01 9.39
CA GLY A 440 6.05 15.78 8.61
C GLY A 440 6.58 16.01 7.20
N TYR A 441 6.12 15.24 6.23
CA TYR A 441 6.58 15.41 4.84
C TYR A 441 5.55 14.97 3.80
N VAL A 442 5.78 15.48 2.58
CA VAL A 442 5.19 15.02 1.33
C VAL A 442 6.31 14.62 0.36
N GLU A 443 6.12 13.57 -0.42
CA GLU A 443 7.02 13.18 -1.50
C GLU A 443 6.27 13.00 -2.82
N TYR A 444 6.85 13.55 -3.89
CA TYR A 444 6.33 13.49 -5.25
C TYR A 444 7.26 12.69 -6.16
N ASN A 445 6.67 11.81 -6.97
CA ASN A 445 7.33 11.29 -8.17
C ASN A 445 7.27 12.34 -9.29
N LEU A 446 8.40 12.97 -9.58
CA LEU A 446 8.56 13.93 -10.67
C LEU A 446 8.76 13.26 -12.04
N GLY A 447 8.95 11.93 -12.08
CA GLY A 447 9.08 11.16 -13.32
C GLY A 447 10.21 11.66 -14.23
N LYS A 448 11.23 12.34 -13.68
CA LYS A 448 12.34 12.98 -14.41
C LYS A 448 11.88 13.98 -15.50
N SER A 449 10.64 14.47 -15.40
CA SER A 449 9.93 15.20 -16.45
C SER A 449 9.93 16.72 -16.28
N TYR A 450 10.61 17.23 -15.25
CA TYR A 450 10.69 18.66 -14.92
C TYR A 450 12.15 19.08 -14.70
N ALA A 451 12.46 20.36 -14.95
CA ALA A 451 13.76 20.96 -14.72
C ALA A 451 13.80 21.89 -13.50
N LYS A 452 12.70 22.56 -13.16
CA LYS A 452 12.66 23.54 -12.05
C LYS A 452 11.37 23.48 -11.23
N LEU A 453 11.52 23.68 -9.92
CA LEU A 453 10.43 24.04 -9.00
C LEU A 453 10.66 25.47 -8.51
N THR A 454 9.64 26.32 -8.63
CA THR A 454 9.60 27.67 -8.04
C THR A 454 8.50 27.72 -6.99
N THR A 455 8.75 28.31 -5.81
CA THR A 455 7.75 28.39 -4.74
C THR A 455 8.04 29.54 -3.77
N VAL A 456 7.10 29.83 -2.86
CA VAL A 456 7.27 30.76 -1.73
C VAL A 456 7.17 29.97 -0.43
N ILE A 457 8.15 30.11 0.46
CA ILE A 457 8.22 29.38 1.73
C ILE A 457 8.10 30.34 2.91
N GLY A 458 7.20 30.06 3.86
CA GLY A 458 7.00 30.87 5.05
C GLY A 458 5.96 30.29 6.02
N LEU A 459 5.27 31.15 6.78
CA LEU A 459 4.27 30.76 7.78
C LEU A 459 2.88 31.38 7.50
N ASP A 460 1.81 30.65 7.85
CA ASP A 460 0.41 31.15 7.92
C ASP A 460 0.10 31.70 9.34
N ASP A 461 1.08 32.34 9.98
CA ASP A 461 1.01 32.75 11.38
C ASP A 461 1.65 34.13 11.59
N ASN A 462 1.11 34.86 12.57
CA ASN A 462 1.56 36.19 13.00
C ASN A 462 1.98 36.20 14.49
N SER A 463 1.99 35.04 15.15
CA SER A 463 2.32 34.88 16.56
C SER A 463 3.80 35.20 16.83
N PRO A 464 4.14 36.06 17.80
CA PRO A 464 5.53 36.36 18.13
C PRO A 464 6.32 35.09 18.46
N ASN A 465 7.48 34.94 17.81
CA ASN A 465 8.39 33.79 17.90
C ASN A 465 7.85 32.47 17.30
N ALA A 466 6.83 32.48 16.45
CA ALA A 466 6.46 31.27 15.69
C ALA A 466 7.51 30.92 14.61
N GLY A 467 7.74 29.62 14.40
CA GLY A 467 8.78 29.12 13.48
C GLY A 467 8.57 27.68 13.01
N MET A 468 9.17 27.35 11.87
CA MET A 468 9.11 26.03 11.22
C MET A 468 10.38 25.79 10.41
N THR A 469 10.98 24.60 10.52
CA THR A 469 12.13 24.20 9.69
C THR A 469 11.61 23.59 8.39
N PHE A 470 12.18 23.98 7.25
CA PHE A 470 11.86 23.41 5.94
C PHE A 470 13.07 22.70 5.36
N THR A 471 12.90 21.47 4.91
CA THR A 471 13.93 20.69 4.21
C THR A 471 13.38 20.22 2.87
N VAL A 472 14.17 20.35 1.79
CA VAL A 472 13.82 19.79 0.47
C VAL A 472 14.92 18.84 0.04
N LEU A 473 14.54 17.65 -0.43
CA LEU A 473 15.44 16.62 -0.93
C LEU A 473 15.05 16.22 -2.36
N ALA A 474 16.05 16.06 -3.21
CA ALA A 474 15.94 15.52 -4.57
C ALA A 474 16.69 14.18 -4.63
N ASP A 475 16.00 13.09 -4.97
CA ASP A 475 16.51 11.71 -4.94
C ASP A 475 17.25 11.38 -3.62
N GLY A 476 16.66 11.79 -2.49
CA GLY A 476 17.22 11.63 -1.14
C GLY A 476 18.39 12.57 -0.79
N LYS A 477 18.91 13.37 -1.74
CA LYS A 477 19.93 14.39 -1.49
C LYS A 477 19.28 15.71 -1.09
N ARG A 478 19.59 16.22 0.10
CA ARG A 478 19.14 17.53 0.58
C ARG A 478 19.63 18.66 -0.33
N ILE A 479 18.71 19.44 -0.87
CA ILE A 479 18.94 20.63 -1.71
C ILE A 479 18.51 21.95 -1.05
N PHE A 480 17.66 21.89 -0.02
CA PHE A 480 17.28 23.02 0.82
C PHE A 480 17.21 22.60 2.29
N HIS A 481 17.55 23.52 3.19
CA HIS A 481 17.36 23.39 4.63
C HIS A 481 17.46 24.77 5.28
N ASP A 482 16.34 25.33 5.74
CA ASP A 482 16.31 26.66 6.39
C ASP A 482 15.13 26.80 7.37
N ARG A 483 15.16 27.81 8.23
CA ARG A 483 14.19 28.09 9.30
C ARG A 483 13.29 29.27 8.90
N ALA A 484 12.02 28.99 8.62
CA ALA A 484 11.01 30.03 8.47
C ALA A 484 10.61 30.57 9.85
N VAL A 485 10.47 31.89 9.95
CA VAL A 485 9.96 32.63 11.12
C VAL A 485 8.97 33.70 10.63
N VAL A 486 8.20 34.30 11.54
CA VAL A 486 7.27 35.39 11.18
C VAL A 486 8.05 36.59 10.62
N GLY A 487 7.87 36.86 9.33
CA GLY A 487 8.62 37.89 8.59
C GLY A 487 8.61 37.64 7.08
N PRO A 488 9.58 38.19 6.33
CA PRO A 488 9.70 37.99 4.89
C PRO A 488 9.87 36.51 4.51
N PRO A 489 9.14 35.98 3.51
CA PRO A 489 9.29 34.60 3.06
C PRO A 489 10.54 34.37 2.21
N PHE A 490 10.92 33.11 2.06
CA PHE A 490 11.89 32.70 1.05
C PHE A 490 11.22 32.56 -0.32
N HIS A 491 11.95 32.86 -1.39
CA HIS A 491 11.51 32.66 -2.78
C HIS A 491 12.48 31.73 -3.53
N PRO A 492 12.62 30.45 -3.14
CA PRO A 492 13.57 29.54 -3.76
C PRO A 492 13.16 29.12 -5.18
N VAL A 493 14.17 28.90 -6.01
CA VAL A 493 14.07 28.18 -7.29
C VAL A 493 15.00 26.98 -7.21
N PHE A 494 14.42 25.79 -7.19
CA PHE A 494 15.15 24.52 -7.12
C PHE A 494 15.37 23.96 -8.52
N ASP A 495 16.61 23.54 -8.81
CA ASP A 495 16.91 22.67 -9.93
C ASP A 495 16.46 21.24 -9.59
N VAL A 496 15.55 20.70 -10.38
CA VAL A 496 15.03 19.32 -10.27
C VAL A 496 15.26 18.53 -11.56
N SER A 497 16.17 18.99 -12.42
CA SER A 497 16.49 18.38 -13.71
C SER A 497 16.87 16.90 -13.58
N GLY A 498 16.01 16.02 -14.11
CA GLY A 498 16.22 14.57 -14.11
C GLY A 498 15.97 13.87 -12.77
N VAL A 499 15.42 14.57 -11.77
CA VAL A 499 15.06 14.03 -10.45
C VAL A 499 13.87 13.08 -10.56
N LEU A 500 13.94 11.94 -9.88
CA LEU A 500 12.79 11.02 -9.77
C LEU A 500 11.90 11.42 -8.60
N ARG A 501 12.47 11.68 -7.42
CA ARG A 501 11.76 11.97 -6.17
C ARG A 501 12.09 13.33 -5.59
N LEU A 502 11.06 14.13 -5.37
CA LEU A 502 11.11 15.39 -4.65
C LEU A 502 10.37 15.23 -3.32
N ARG A 503 11.11 15.30 -2.22
CA ARG A 503 10.58 15.22 -0.86
C ARG A 503 10.69 16.57 -0.18
N ILE A 504 9.59 17.05 0.40
CA ILE A 504 9.49 18.31 1.13
C ILE A 504 9.09 17.98 2.56
N GLU A 505 9.91 18.39 3.52
CA GLU A 505 9.73 18.12 4.94
C GLU A 505 9.56 19.43 5.72
N TRP A 506 8.58 19.43 6.62
CA TRP A 506 8.35 20.44 7.65
C TRP A 506 8.79 19.85 8.99
N GLY A 507 9.59 20.55 9.77
CA GLY A 507 10.11 20.09 11.06
C GLY A 507 9.89 21.11 12.18
N PRO A 508 9.40 20.68 13.35
CA PRO A 508 9.20 21.58 14.49
C PRO A 508 10.54 22.21 14.89
N ASP A 509 10.51 23.51 15.09
CA ASP A 509 11.68 24.31 15.45
C ASP A 509 11.81 24.38 16.98
N SER A 510 12.92 23.87 17.52
CA SER A 510 13.14 23.74 18.97
C SER A 510 13.15 25.07 19.72
N ASP A 511 13.39 26.16 18.99
CA ASP A 511 13.66 27.49 19.54
C ASP A 511 12.49 28.46 19.27
N SER A 512 11.32 27.95 18.85
CA SER A 512 10.15 28.72 18.45
C SER A 512 8.86 28.23 19.11
N ALA A 513 7.85 29.09 19.07
CA ALA A 513 6.46 28.70 19.28
C ALA A 513 5.91 27.92 18.07
N CYS A 514 4.87 27.14 18.34
CA CYS A 514 4.05 26.45 17.34
C CYS A 514 3.58 27.41 16.24
N GLY A 515 3.96 27.14 14.98
CA GLY A 515 3.54 27.91 13.80
C GLY A 515 3.18 27.01 12.61
N ILE A 516 2.31 27.49 11.73
CA ILE A 516 1.83 26.75 10.55
C ILE A 516 2.74 26.98 9.35
N GLY A 517 3.34 25.92 8.80
CA GLY A 517 4.27 26.00 7.68
C GLY A 517 3.57 26.01 6.31
N VAL A 518 3.93 26.96 5.45
CA VAL A 518 3.36 27.16 4.10
C VAL A 518 4.41 26.99 3.00
N LEU A 519 4.00 26.28 1.95
CA LEU A 519 4.67 26.18 0.66
C LEU A 519 3.67 26.64 -0.44
N ALA A 520 3.83 27.87 -0.95
CA ALA A 520 2.85 28.54 -1.80
C ALA A 520 3.30 28.70 -3.26
N ASP A 521 2.30 28.77 -4.16
CA ASP A 521 2.39 28.69 -5.62
C ASP A 521 3.47 27.69 -6.13
N PRO A 522 3.51 26.42 -5.65
CA PRO A 522 4.62 25.49 -5.86
C PRO A 522 4.67 24.93 -7.29
N THR A 523 5.23 25.72 -8.19
CA THR A 523 5.12 25.56 -9.64
C THR A 523 6.33 24.81 -10.24
N LEU A 524 6.08 23.63 -10.80
CA LEU A 524 7.02 22.87 -11.62
C LEU A 524 7.02 23.35 -13.08
N THR A 525 8.19 23.35 -13.71
CA THR A 525 8.40 23.64 -15.14
C THR A 525 9.41 22.66 -15.76
N SER A 526 9.21 22.33 -17.04
CA SER A 526 10.05 21.45 -17.88
C SER A 526 11.16 22.22 -18.60
#